data_AF-A0A486XGD7-F1
#
_entry.id   AF-A0A486XGD7-F1
#
_cell.length_a   1.000
_cell.length_b   1.000
_cell.length_c   1.000
_cell.angle_alpha   90.00
_cell.angle_beta   90.00
_cell.angle_gamma   90.00
#
_symmetry.space_group_name_H-M   'P 1'
#
loop_
_entity.id
_entity.type
_entity.pdbx_description
1 polymer ?
#
loop_
_entity_poly.entity_id
_entity_poly.type
_entity_poly.pdbx_seq_one_letter_code
_entity_poly.pdbx_strand_id
1 'polypeptide(L)' 'MIDLIESYLKNESQDFYGIVGKLEESLNASEIKDTILINQWYDFWTPLETLRVMEGNQVNRVKATKKLIAMKEFLIEHR' A
#
# COMPACT_ATOMS: atom_id res chain seq x y z
N MET A 1 -6.39 0.35 -6.22
CA MET A 1 -5.35 -0.06 -5.25
C MET A 1 -4.75 -1.43 -5.54
N ILE A 2 -5.54 -2.51 -5.63
CA ILE A 2 -5.00 -3.88 -5.83
C ILE A 2 -4.10 -3.98 -7.07
N ASP A 3 -4.50 -3.44 -8.22
CA ASP A 3 -3.70 -3.50 -9.45
C ASP A 3 -2.33 -2.80 -9.32
N LEU A 4 -2.27 -1.69 -8.55
CA LEU A 4 -1.01 -1.00 -8.26
C LEU A 4 -0.07 -1.92 -7.48
N ILE A 5 -0.60 -2.61 -6.47
CA ILE A 5 0.17 -3.57 -5.66
C ILE A 5 0.64 -4.73 -6.55
N GLU A 6 -0.25 -5.29 -7.36
CA GLU A 6 0.10 -6.40 -8.26
C GLU A 6 1.19 -6.04 -9.25
N SER A 7 1.18 -4.83 -9.81
CA SER A 7 2.23 -4.38 -10.72
C SER A 7 3.61 -4.42 -10.08
N TYR A 8 3.72 -4.06 -8.79
CA TYR A 8 4.96 -4.20 -8.05
C TYR A 8 5.29 -5.67 -7.83
N LEU A 9 4.35 -6.47 -7.35
CA LEU A 9 4.57 -7.89 -7.01
C LEU A 9 4.99 -8.74 -8.23
N LYS A 10 4.47 -8.42 -9.42
CA LYS A 10 4.80 -9.09 -10.69
C LYS A 10 6.10 -8.60 -11.35
N ASN A 11 6.82 -7.67 -10.72
CA ASN A 11 7.98 -6.97 -11.29
C ASN A 11 7.67 -6.10 -12.52
N GLU A 12 6.41 -5.76 -12.78
CA GLU A 12 6.02 -4.86 -13.87
C GLU A 12 6.39 -3.40 -13.54
N SER A 13 6.44 -3.05 -12.26
CA SER A 13 6.95 -1.76 -11.77
C SER A 13 8.01 -1.95 -10.68
N GLN A 14 9.02 -1.08 -10.72
CA GLN A 14 10.03 -0.92 -9.66
C GLN A 14 9.82 0.37 -8.86
N ASP A 15 8.82 1.18 -9.22
CA ASP A 15 8.53 2.47 -8.60
C ASP A 15 7.72 2.29 -7.30
N PHE A 16 8.39 1.78 -6.26
CA PHE A 16 7.78 1.61 -4.94
C PHE A 16 7.26 2.94 -4.39
N TYR A 17 8.02 4.02 -4.55
CA TYR A 17 7.67 5.35 -4.07
C TYR A 17 6.36 5.83 -4.69
N GLY A 18 6.24 5.80 -6.02
CA GLY A 18 5.02 6.23 -6.70
C GLY A 18 3.82 5.32 -6.37
N ILE A 19 4.03 4.02 -6.17
CA ILE A 19 2.96 3.09 -5.83
C ILE A 19 2.37 3.41 -4.45
N VAL A 20 3.19 3.59 -3.42
CA VAL A 20 2.69 3.86 -2.06
C VAL A 20 1.97 5.22 -1.99
N GLY A 21 2.45 6.24 -2.68
CA GLY A 21 1.75 7.52 -2.78
C GLY A 21 0.38 7.40 -3.45
N LYS A 22 0.30 6.67 -4.57
CA LYS A 22 -0.98 6.43 -5.25
C LYS A 22 -1.97 5.60 -4.41
N LEU A 23 -1.49 4.74 -3.52
CA LEU A 23 -2.37 4.03 -2.59
C LEU A 23 -3.07 5.00 -1.64
N GLU A 24 -2.35 5.98 -1.10
CA GLU A 24 -2.93 7.04 -0.25
C GLU A 24 -3.93 7.89 -1.02
N GLU A 25 -3.55 8.37 -2.21
CA GLU A 25 -4.44 9.16 -3.07
C GLU A 25 -5.72 8.42 -3.46
N SER A 26 -5.65 7.08 -3.54
CA SER A 26 -6.80 6.23 -3.85
C SER A 26 -7.77 6.07 -2.68
N LEU A 27 -7.37 6.40 -1.44
CA LEU A 27 -8.24 6.30 -0.28
C LEU A 27 -9.12 7.55 -0.20
N ASN A 28 -10.39 7.40 -0.59
CA ASN A 28 -11.36 8.47 -0.36
C ASN A 28 -11.94 8.38 1.06
N ALA A 29 -11.16 8.80 2.05
CA ALA A 29 -11.57 8.77 3.46
C ALA A 29 -12.82 9.62 3.74
N SER A 30 -13.14 10.60 2.88
CA SER A 30 -14.36 11.42 3.02
C SER A 30 -15.64 10.70 2.62
N GLU A 31 -15.55 9.68 1.75
CA GLU A 31 -16.68 8.86 1.31
C GLU A 31 -16.89 7.64 2.22
N ILE A 32 -15.83 7.15 2.87
CA ILE A 32 -15.89 6.01 3.78
C ILE A 32 -16.35 6.50 5.15
N LYS A 33 -17.58 6.16 5.54
CA LYS A 33 -18.13 6.52 6.86
C LYS A 33 -17.64 5.60 7.99
N ASP A 34 -17.04 4.46 7.65
CA ASP A 34 -16.52 3.51 8.60
C ASP A 34 -15.10 3.91 9.05
N THR A 35 -15.03 4.60 10.19
CA THR A 35 -13.77 5.04 10.78
C THR A 35 -12.90 3.87 11.24
N ILE A 36 -13.48 2.71 11.58
CA ILE A 36 -12.72 1.53 12.00
C ILE A 36 -11.98 0.97 10.77
N LEU A 37 -12.69 0.85 9.65
CA LEU A 37 -12.10 0.39 8.39
C LEU A 37 -10.97 1.33 7.91
N ILE A 38 -11.16 2.65 8.04
CA ILE A 38 -10.12 3.62 7.72
C ILE A 38 -8.88 3.43 8.61
N ASN A 39 -9.06 3.24 9.92
CA ASN A 39 -7.93 3.02 10.83
C ASN A 39 -7.18 1.73 10.48
N GLN A 40 -7.90 0.64 10.21
CA GLN A 40 -7.30 -0.61 9.77
C GLN A 40 -6.52 -0.44 8.47
N TRP A 41 -7.05 0.32 7.51
CA TRP A 41 -6.33 0.64 6.27
C TRP A 41 -5.00 1.36 6.57
N TYR A 42 -5.00 2.33 7.49
CA TYR A 42 -3.78 3.05 7.89
C TYR A 42 -2.79 2.15 8.65
N ASP A 43 -3.24 1.12 9.37
CA ASP A 43 -2.35 0.15 10.01
C ASP A 43 -1.51 -0.63 8.99
N PHE A 44 -2.05 -0.90 7.80
CA PHE A 44 -1.33 -1.56 6.70
C PHE A 44 -0.51 -0.57 5.84
N TRP A 45 -1.03 0.64 5.62
CA TRP A 45 -0.36 1.63 4.78
C TRP A 45 0.79 2.36 5.48
N THR A 46 0.69 2.71 6.76
CA THR A 46 1.73 3.48 7.49
C THR A 46 3.11 2.81 7.46
N PRO A 47 3.24 1.48 7.63
CA PRO A 47 4.52 0.79 7.48
C PRO A 47 5.08 0.84 6.05
N LEU A 48 4.23 0.94 5.02
CA LEU A 48 4.65 1.14 3.63
C LEU A 48 5.16 2.57 3.44
N GLU A 49 4.46 3.56 3.98
CA GLU A 49 4.86 4.97 3.91
C GLU A 49 6.20 5.20 4.63
N THR A 50 6.40 4.56 5.78
CA THR A 50 7.70 4.59 6.48
C THR A 50 8.83 4.10 5.57
N LEU A 51 8.65 2.97 4.87
CA LEU A 51 9.65 2.48 3.92
C LEU A 51 9.82 3.42 2.73
N ARG A 52 8.74 4.03 2.24
CA ARG A 52 8.77 4.98 1.13
C ARG A 52 9.61 6.20 1.49
N VAL A 53 9.42 6.76 2.69
CA VAL A 53 10.17 7.93 3.16
C VAL A 53 11.64 7.59 3.45
N MET A 54 11.91 6.44 4.07
CA MET A 54 13.27 6.07 4.49
C MET A 54 14.14 5.53 3.35
N GLU A 55 13.58 4.67 2.49
CA GLU A 55 14.35 3.91 1.50
C GLU A 55 13.97 4.29 0.05
N GLY A 56 12.81 4.92 -0.17
CA GLY A 56 12.34 5.32 -1.50
C GLY A 56 12.32 4.15 -2.50
N ASN A 57 12.82 4.38 -3.71
CA ASN A 57 12.94 3.34 -4.74
C ASN A 57 14.16 2.41 -4.54
N GLN A 58 14.99 2.66 -3.53
CA GLN A 58 16.08 1.76 -3.13
C GLN A 58 15.63 0.77 -2.04
N VAL A 59 14.32 0.70 -1.77
CA VAL A 59 13.75 -0.17 -0.74
C VAL A 59 14.15 -1.63 -0.92
N ASN A 60 14.42 -2.32 0.19
CA ASN A 60 14.59 -3.76 0.14
C ASN A 60 13.30 -4.42 -0.37
N ARG A 61 13.38 -5.01 -1.57
CA ARG A 61 12.22 -5.60 -2.26
C ARG A 61 11.51 -6.67 -1.44
N VAL A 62 12.24 -7.49 -0.68
CA VAL A 62 11.64 -8.52 0.18
C VAL A 62 10.81 -7.88 1.30
N LYS A 63 11.29 -6.80 1.92
CA LYS A 63 10.53 -6.06 2.94
C LYS A 63 9.29 -5.39 2.35
N ALA A 64 9.44 -4.74 1.20
CA ALA A 64 8.35 -4.08 0.47
C ALA A 64 7.27 -5.10 0.08
N THR A 65 7.66 -6.21 -0.55
CA THR A 65 6.74 -7.28 -0.97
C THR A 65 5.94 -7.84 0.20
N LYS A 66 6.56 -8.13 1.34
CA LYS A 66 5.83 -8.65 2.52
C LYS A 66 4.71 -7.71 2.99
N LYS A 67 4.99 -6.40 3.05
CA LYS A 67 3.98 -5.40 3.47
C LYS A 67 2.91 -5.18 2.41
N LEU A 68 3.30 -5.15 1.14
CA LEU A 68 2.38 -5.02 0.02
C LEU A 68 1.42 -6.23 -0.07
N ILE A 69 1.89 -7.44 0.24
CA ILE A 69 1.03 -8.63 0.34
C ILE A 69 0.01 -8.45 1.46
N ALA A 70 0.43 -8.07 2.67
CA ALA A 70 -0.49 -7.85 3.79
C ALA A 70 -1.56 -6.78 3.47
N MET A 71 -1.15 -5.67 2.86
CA MET A 71 -2.07 -4.63 2.38
C MET A 71 -3.04 -5.18 1.32
N LYS A 72 -2.56 -6.01 0.38
CA LYS A 72 -3.39 -6.63 -0.65
C LYS A 72 -4.42 -7.58 -0.04
N GLU A 73 -4.02 -8.40 0.93
CA GLU A 73 -4.91 -9.34 1.63
C GLU A 73 -6.05 -8.57 2.33
N PHE A 74 -5.71 -7.54 3.09
CA PHE A 74 -6.70 -6.65 3.72
C PHE A 74 -7.69 -6.06 2.69
N LEU A 75 -7.19 -5.54 1.57
CA LEU A 75 -8.03 -4.97 0.51
C LEU A 75 -8.94 -5.99 -0.18
N ILE A 76 -8.54 -7.27 -0.24
CA ILE A 76 -9.36 -8.35 -0.79
C ILE A 76 -10.47 -8.75 0.18
N GLU A 77 -10.17 -8.82 1.47
CA GLU A 77 -11.14 -9.17 2.52
C GLU A 77 -12.27 -8.15 2.64
N HIS A 78 -12.01 -6.89 2.29
CA HIS A 78 -12.93 -5.75 2.46
C HIS A 78 -13.41 -5.16 1.13
N ARG A 79 -13.43 -5.98 0.06
CA ARG A 79 -13.86 -5.57 -1.28
C ARG A 79 -15.38 -5.61 -1.47
#